data_AF-A0A4R9LWF5-F1
#
_entry.id   AF-A0A4R9LWF5-F1
#
_cell.length_a   1.000
_cell.length_b   1.000
_cell.length_c   1.000
_cell.angle_alpha   90.00
_cell.angle_beta   90.00
_cell.angle_gamma   90.00
#
_symmetry.space_group_name_H-M   'P 1'
#
loop_
_entity.id
_entity.type
_entity.pdbx_description
1 polymer ?
#
loop_
_entity_poly.entity_id
_entity_poly.type
_entity_poly.pdbx_seq_one_letter_code
_entity_poly.pdbx_strand_id
1 'polypeptide(L)'
;MKFSFSIPAKNLPQFFLEFITPLQPILFLFPLYVLFYFLVWQGIETAKWKRMIHQKNAEKEDLVRKNDELKIGIVSYTSAERIEALYRKTYQYLPISLGNRTVTIELPPVPTPPNKDSN
;
A
#
# COMPACT_ATOMS: atom_id res chain seq x y z
N MET A 1 61.33 -28.72 -39.74
CA MET A 1 61.47 -29.29 -38.38
C MET A 1 60.07 -29.46 -37.79
N LYS A 2 59.57 -30.70 -37.70
CA LYS A 2 58.29 -31.00 -37.05
C LYS A 2 58.59 -31.30 -35.58
N PHE A 3 58.23 -30.38 -34.69
CA PHE A 3 58.27 -30.63 -33.24
C PHE A 3 57.04 -31.44 -32.85
N SER A 4 57.19 -32.76 -32.76
CA SER A 4 56.21 -33.64 -32.11
C SER A 4 56.39 -33.55 -30.61
N PHE A 5 55.49 -32.85 -29.93
CA PHE A 5 55.45 -32.79 -28.47
C PHE A 5 54.61 -33.98 -27.98
N SER A 6 55.25 -35.10 -27.70
CA SER A 6 54.60 -36.26 -27.07
C SER A 6 54.44 -35.97 -25.58
N ILE A 7 53.31 -35.36 -25.19
CA ILE A 7 52.93 -35.22 -23.79
C ILE A 7 52.58 -36.63 -23.27
N PRO A 8 53.28 -37.18 -22.27
CA PRO A 8 52.89 -38.44 -21.66
C PRO A 8 51.61 -38.21 -20.84
N ALA A 9 50.45 -38.49 -21.44
CA ALA A 9 49.12 -38.37 -20.83
C ALA A 9 48.89 -39.29 -19.62
N LYS A 10 49.93 -39.99 -19.14
CA LYS A 10 49.86 -40.96 -18.04
C LYS A 10 49.94 -40.29 -16.65
N ASN A 11 50.50 -39.08 -16.55
CA ASN A 11 50.72 -38.38 -15.27
C ASN A 11 49.80 -37.17 -15.04
N LEU A 12 48.91 -36.87 -15.99
CA LEU A 12 47.91 -35.79 -15.85
C LEU A 12 47.05 -35.93 -14.57
N PRO A 13 46.50 -37.10 -14.21
CA PRO A 13 45.61 -37.20 -13.06
C PRO A 13 46.32 -36.98 -11.72
N GLN A 14 47.60 -37.33 -11.59
CA GLN A 14 48.37 -37.12 -10.34
C GLN A 14 48.63 -35.64 -10.09
N PHE A 15 48.93 -34.87 -11.13
CA PHE A 15 49.18 -33.42 -11.01
C PHE A 15 47.92 -32.67 -10.55
N PHE A 16 46.73 -33.05 -11.03
CA PHE A 16 45.46 -32.47 -10.57
C PHE A 16 45.13 -32.86 -9.12
N LEU A 17 45.44 -34.09 -8.69
CA LEU A 17 45.20 -34.52 -7.32
C LEU A 17 46.12 -33.81 -6.32
N GLU A 18 47.39 -33.62 -6.64
CA GLU A 18 48.34 -32.85 -5.82
C GLU A 18 47.98 -31.35 -5.77
N PHE A 19 47.32 -30.81 -6.80
CA PHE A 19 46.85 -29.43 -6.82
C PHE A 19 45.53 -29.21 -6.06
N ILE A 20 44.65 -30.23 -5.99
CA ILE A 20 43.32 -30.14 -5.33
C ILE A 20 43.38 -30.53 -3.85
N THR A 21 44.33 -31.37 -3.43
CA THR A 21 44.54 -31.76 -2.02
C THR A 21 44.64 -30.58 -1.03
N PRO A 22 45.35 -29.46 -1.30
CA PRO A 22 45.32 -28.30 -0.39
C PRO A 22 43.97 -27.55 -0.39
N LEU A 23 43.11 -27.76 -1.38
CA LEU A 23 41.79 -27.12 -1.52
C LEU A 23 40.64 -27.93 -0.89
N GLN A 24 40.90 -29.18 -0.50
CA GLN A 24 39.94 -30.07 0.14
C GLN A 24 39.21 -29.46 1.36
N PRO A 25 39.88 -28.74 2.30
CA PRO A 25 39.18 -28.10 3.41
C PRO A 25 38.24 -26.96 2.97
N ILE A 26 38.60 -26.24 1.91
CA ILE A 26 37.77 -25.16 1.35
C ILE A 26 36.50 -25.74 0.72
N LEU A 27 36.62 -26.87 0.01
CA LEU A 27 35.47 -27.55 -0.60
C LEU A 27 34.45 -28.02 0.46
N PHE A 28 34.93 -28.45 1.63
CA PHE A 28 34.06 -28.84 2.74
C PHE A 28 33.40 -27.65 3.44
N LEU A 29 34.10 -26.52 3.56
CA LEU A 29 33.57 -25.28 4.16
C LEU A 29 32.67 -24.48 3.21
N PHE A 30 32.84 -24.66 1.90
CA PHE A 30 32.07 -23.97 0.86
C PHE A 30 30.55 -24.09 1.02
N PRO A 31 29.93 -25.28 1.18
CA PRO A 31 28.48 -25.39 1.35
C PRO A 31 27.99 -24.69 2.61
N LEU A 32 28.77 -24.72 3.70
CA LEU A 32 28.44 -23.99 4.94
C LEU A 32 28.42 -22.48 4.68
N TYR A 33 29.43 -21.96 3.97
CA TYR A 33 29.52 -20.54 3.63
C TYR A 33 28.38 -20.09 2.72
N VAL A 34 28.04 -20.86 1.70
CA VAL A 34 26.93 -20.58 0.78
C VAL A 34 25.60 -20.58 1.54
N LEU A 35 25.37 -21.56 2.41
CA LEU A 35 24.16 -21.64 3.21
C LEU A 35 24.04 -20.44 4.16
N PHE A 36 25.14 -20.07 4.83
CA PHE A 36 25.19 -18.89 5.68
C PHE A 36 24.88 -17.61 4.89
N TYR A 37 25.52 -17.41 3.74
CA TYR A 37 25.28 -16.26 2.87
C TYR A 37 23.82 -16.21 2.41
N PHE A 38 23.25 -17.33 1.99
CA PHE A 38 21.88 -17.40 1.52
C PHE A 38 20.87 -17.09 2.63
N LEU A 39 21.09 -17.58 3.85
CA LEU A 39 20.25 -17.26 5.01
C LEU A 39 20.26 -15.77 5.33
N VAL A 40 21.44 -15.16 5.37
CA VAL A 40 21.57 -13.72 5.66
C VAL A 40 20.93 -12.90 4.55
N TRP A 41 21.20 -13.25 3.28
CA TRP A 41 20.59 -12.60 2.12
C TRP A 41 19.06 -12.69 2.15
N GLN A 42 18.52 -13.88 2.38
CA GLN A 42 17.08 -14.11 2.48
C GLN A 42 16.47 -13.32 3.66
N GLY A 43 17.16 -13.23 4.80
CA GLY A 43 16.72 -12.42 5.94
C GLY A 43 16.62 -10.93 5.61
N ILE A 44 17.62 -10.37 4.93
CA ILE A 44 17.62 -8.96 4.51
C ILE A 44 16.50 -8.69 3.50
N GLU A 45 16.39 -9.54 2.48
CA GLU A 45 15.42 -9.33 1.41
C GLU A 45 13.99 -9.50 1.92
N THR A 46 13.72 -10.51 2.76
CA THR A 46 12.40 -10.68 3.38
C THR A 46 12.02 -9.50 4.29
N ALA A 47 12.97 -8.94 5.05
CA ALA A 47 12.72 -7.75 5.86
C ALA A 47 12.37 -6.52 4.99
N LYS A 48 13.07 -6.35 3.86
CA LYS A 48 12.80 -5.29 2.89
C LYS A 48 11.40 -5.44 2.27
N TRP A 49 11.04 -6.63 1.81
CA TRP A 49 9.71 -6.92 1.27
C TRP A 49 8.61 -6.69 2.32
N LYS A 50 8.81 -7.16 3.55
CA LYS A 50 7.85 -6.94 4.64
C LYS A 50 7.61 -5.47 4.91
N ARG A 51 8.67 -4.64 4.90
CA ARG A 51 8.55 -3.19 5.07
C ARG A 51 7.80 -2.53 3.91
N MET A 52 8.10 -2.94 2.68
CA MET A 52 7.42 -2.43 1.48
C MET A 52 5.93 -2.78 1.48
N ILE A 53 5.58 -4.02 1.86
CA ILE A 53 4.18 -4.47 1.99
C ILE A 53 3.47 -3.65 3.05
N HIS A 54 4.10 -3.43 4.20
CA HIS A 54 3.50 -2.64 5.28
C HIS A 54 3.23 -1.19 4.83
N GLN A 55 4.19 -0.55 4.16
CA GLN A 55 4.01 0.78 3.61
C GLN A 55 2.87 0.83 2.58
N LYS A 56 2.81 -0.14 1.66
CA LYS A 56 1.75 -0.21 0.65
C LYS A 56 0.37 -0.48 1.24
N ASN A 57 0.29 -1.26 2.31
CA ASN A 57 -0.95 -1.45 3.04
C ASN A 57 -1.42 -0.18 3.74
N ALA A 58 -0.51 0.58 4.36
CA ALA A 58 -0.84 1.87 4.95
C ALA A 58 -1.33 2.87 3.89
N GLU A 59 -0.62 2.97 2.76
CA GLU A 59 -1.05 3.81 1.62
C GLU A 59 -2.45 3.42 1.11
N LYS A 60 -2.73 2.11 1.00
CA LYS A 60 -4.04 1.61 0.61
C LYS A 60 -5.13 2.02 1.61
N GLU A 61 -4.87 1.88 2.90
CA GLU A 61 -5.84 2.24 3.94
C GLU A 61 -6.16 3.75 3.92
N ASP A 62 -5.15 4.60 3.76
CA ASP A 62 -5.34 6.04 3.64
C ASP A 62 -6.14 6.42 2.39
N LEU A 63 -5.90 5.74 1.26
CA LEU A 63 -6.68 5.94 0.05
C LEU A 63 -8.13 5.51 0.21
N VAL A 64 -8.38 4.40 0.92
CA VAL A 64 -9.75 3.94 1.24
C VAL A 64 -10.46 4.97 2.11
N ARG A 65 -9.81 5.48 3.17
CA ARG A 65 -10.39 6.54 4.00
C ARG A 65 -10.74 7.78 3.18
N LYS A 66 -9.83 8.26 2.34
CA LYS A 66 -10.08 9.42 1.45
C LYS A 66 -11.24 9.17 0.48
N ASN A 67 -11.35 7.95 -0.06
CA ASN A 67 -12.44 7.59 -0.95
C ASN A 67 -13.80 7.65 -0.24
N ASP A 68 -13.87 7.15 0.99
CA ASP A 68 -15.08 7.20 1.80
C ASP A 68 -15.43 8.62 2.21
N GLU A 69 -14.43 9.45 2.55
CA GLU A 69 -14.64 10.88 2.81
C GLU A 69 -15.22 11.61 1.60
N LEU A 70 -14.71 11.32 0.40
CA LEU A 70 -15.24 11.91 -0.84
C LEU A 70 -16.66 11.44 -1.14
N LYS A 71 -16.98 10.15 -0.93
CA LYS A 71 -18.34 9.63 -1.08
C LYS A 71 -19.31 10.33 -0.14
N ILE A 72 -18.93 10.47 1.14
CA ILE A 72 -19.74 11.21 2.12
C ILE A 72 -19.91 12.66 1.68
N GLY A 73 -18.84 13.31 1.20
CA GLY A 73 -18.89 14.67 0.66
C GLY A 73 -19.89 14.80 -0.50
N ILE A 74 -19.80 13.94 -1.50
CA ILE A 74 -20.70 13.94 -2.68
C ILE A 74 -22.14 13.70 -2.26
N VAL A 75 -22.40 12.71 -1.39
CA VAL A 75 -23.76 12.42 -0.89
C VAL A 75 -24.30 13.61 -0.10
N SER A 76 -23.48 14.27 0.71
CA SER A 76 -23.89 15.48 1.46
C SER A 76 -24.20 16.65 0.52
N TYR A 77 -23.42 16.85 -0.54
CA TYR A 77 -23.65 17.93 -1.51
C TYR A 77 -24.92 17.69 -2.34
N THR A 78 -25.09 16.47 -2.87
CA THR A 78 -26.28 16.08 -3.65
C THR A 78 -27.56 16.09 -2.81
N SER A 79 -27.49 15.64 -1.55
CA SER A 79 -28.63 15.74 -0.63
C SER A 79 -28.97 17.19 -0.30
N ALA A 80 -27.97 18.05 -0.08
CA ALA A 80 -28.20 19.47 0.13
C ALA A 80 -28.86 20.14 -1.08
N GLU A 81 -28.39 19.85 -2.30
CA GLU A 81 -29.03 20.34 -3.55
C GLU A 81 -30.50 19.90 -3.64
N ARG A 82 -30.78 18.63 -3.31
CA ARG A 82 -32.15 18.10 -3.30
C ARG A 82 -33.02 18.78 -2.24
N ILE A 83 -32.48 19.01 -1.05
CA ILE A 83 -33.17 19.72 0.03
C ILE A 83 -33.43 21.16 -0.39
N GLU A 84 -32.46 21.86 -0.96
CA GLU A 84 -32.63 23.22 -1.49
C GLU A 84 -33.75 23.29 -2.52
N ALA A 85 -33.78 22.37 -3.48
CA ALA A 85 -34.81 22.31 -4.49
C ALA A 85 -36.21 22.07 -3.89
N LEU A 86 -36.33 21.24 -2.86
CA LEU A 86 -37.59 21.01 -2.15
C LEU A 86 -38.03 22.27 -1.38
N TYR A 87 -37.12 22.89 -0.63
CA TYR A 87 -37.45 24.08 0.16
C TYR A 87 -37.74 25.31 -0.69
N ARG A 88 -37.04 25.50 -1.82
CA ARG A 88 -37.38 26.55 -2.80
C ARG A 88 -38.79 26.38 -3.37
N LYS A 89 -39.25 25.15 -3.58
CA LYS A 89 -40.63 24.87 -4.04
C LYS A 89 -41.69 25.19 -2.98
N THR A 90 -41.41 24.94 -1.70
CA THR A 90 -42.40 25.11 -0.63
C THR A 90 -42.39 26.50 0.01
N TYR A 91 -41.21 27.12 0.17
CA TYR A 91 -41.00 28.32 0.99
C TYR A 91 -40.31 29.48 0.25
N GLN A 92 -40.10 29.38 -1.07
CA GLN A 92 -39.55 30.41 -1.97
C GLN A 92 -38.08 30.83 -1.75
N TYR A 93 -37.55 30.79 -0.52
CA TYR A 93 -36.10 30.85 -0.25
C TYR A 93 -35.78 30.31 1.14
N LEU A 94 -34.64 29.64 1.28
CA LEU A 94 -34.00 29.39 2.57
C LEU A 94 -32.49 29.27 2.35
N PRO A 95 -31.65 30.04 3.05
CA PRO A 95 -30.21 29.89 2.94
C PRO A 95 -29.80 28.59 3.64
N ILE A 96 -29.50 27.55 2.88
CA ILE A 96 -28.91 26.33 3.41
C ILE A 96 -27.41 26.58 3.50
N SER A 97 -26.84 26.38 4.70
CA SER A 97 -25.38 26.39 4.87
C SER A 97 -24.86 24.96 4.94
N LEU A 98 -23.91 24.65 4.06
CA LEU A 98 -23.25 23.35 4.03
C LEU A 98 -22.00 23.40 4.91
N GLY A 99 -22.05 22.74 6.07
CA GLY A 99 -20.89 22.49 6.92
C GLY A 99 -20.18 21.19 6.55
N ASN A 100 -19.09 20.88 7.25
CA ASN A 100 -18.33 19.65 7.04
C ASN A 100 -19.19 18.42 7.44
N ARG A 101 -19.90 17.84 6.47
CA ARG A 101 -20.87 16.72 6.61
C ARG A 101 -22.21 17.07 7.27
N THR A 102 -22.54 18.34 7.48
CA THR A 102 -23.80 18.77 8.14
C THR A 102 -24.54 19.78 7.28
N VAL A 103 -25.85 19.59 7.12
CA VAL A 103 -26.74 20.53 6.41
C VAL A 103 -27.49 21.35 7.44
N THR A 104 -27.21 22.65 7.53
CA THR A 104 -27.88 23.57 8.46
C THR A 104 -28.97 24.34 7.73
N ILE A 105 -30.18 24.32 8.29
CA ILE A 105 -31.39 24.88 7.71
C ILE A 105 -31.96 25.91 8.69
N GLU A 106 -32.00 27.18 8.31
CA GLU A 106 -32.64 28.24 9.11
C GLU A 106 -34.13 28.33 8.79
N LEU A 107 -35.00 27.81 9.66
CA LEU A 107 -36.45 27.85 9.43
C LEU A 107 -37.03 29.25 9.69
N PRO A 108 -38.03 29.69 8.90
CA PRO A 108 -38.76 30.93 9.19
C PRO A 108 -39.58 30.77 10.48
N PRO A 109 -39.88 31.87 11.19
CA PRO A 109 -40.69 31.82 12.40
C PRO A 109 -42.09 31.26 12.09
N VAL A 110 -42.55 30.32 12.93
CA VAL A 110 -43.87 29.69 12.79
C VAL A 110 -44.94 30.78 12.96
N PRO A 111 -45.93 30.89 12.06
CA PRO A 111 -47.04 31.82 12.26
C PRO A 111 -47.81 31.43 13.52
N THR A 112 -47.93 32.37 14.47
CA THR A 112 -48.72 32.20 15.69
C THR A 112 -50.16 31.87 15.29
N PRO A 113 -50.74 30.74 15.74
CA PRO A 113 -52.14 30.45 15.45
C PRO A 113 -53.01 31.56 16.04
N PRO A 114 -54.07 32.02 15.34
CA PRO A 114 -54.95 33.06 15.86
C PRO A 114 -55.54 32.59 17.18
N ASN A 115 -55.28 33.38 18.23
CA ASN A 115 -55.79 33.20 19.57
C ASN A 115 -57.32 33.08 19.51
N LYS A 116 -57.85 31.90 19.85
CA LYS A 116 -59.27 31.56 19.74
C LYS A 116 -60.05 31.85 21.03
N ASP A 117 -59.51 32.70 21.90
CA ASP A 117 -60.07 32.97 23.23
C ASP A 117 -60.42 34.46 23.42
N SER A 118 -61.12 35.04 22.44
CA SER A 118 -61.83 36.31 22.64
C SER A 118 -63.19 36.28 21.94
N ASN A 119 -64.15 35.61 22.59
CA ASN A 119 -65.58 35.84 22.42
C ASN A 119 -66.26 35.59 23.77
#